data_AF-A0A522QKQ5-F1
#
_entry.id   AF-A0A522QKQ5-F1
#
_cell.length_a   1.000
_cell.length_b   1.000
_cell.length_c   1.000
_cell.angle_alpha   90.00
_cell.angle_beta   90.00
_cell.angle_gamma   90.00
#
_symmetry.space_group_name_H-M   'P 1'
#
loop_
_entity.id
_entity.type
_entity.pdbx_description
1 polymer ?
#
loop_
_entity_poly.entity_id
_entity_poly.type
_entity_poly.pdbx_seq_one_letter_code
_entity_poly.pdbx_strand_id
1 'polypeptide(L)'
;MNKMRLAAAATLAALLTTLAPQAPALADGAASTRNIILGGAAATLLIINHNRKVHERYAEDAKRQAATAQQRDDAWAAYNSEKMAYAHEATVAADLKKEVAYQHQVIEGQRRQLAAAKIQTGADFARQSVARINTGGGKSQQVAVVSYGWGSL
;
A
#
# COMPACT_ATOMS: atom_id res chain seq x y z
N MET A 1 -46.39 -37.17 27.08
CA MET A 1 -45.15 -37.24 26.26
C MET A 1 -45.40 -38.05 24.99
N ASN A 2 -46.27 -37.53 24.13
CA ASN A 2 -47.19 -38.38 23.39
C ASN A 2 -47.09 -38.13 21.88
N LYS A 3 -47.20 -39.21 21.10
CA LYS A 3 -47.36 -39.29 19.64
C LYS A 3 -46.11 -38.99 18.79
N MET A 4 -45.41 -37.87 18.96
CA MET A 4 -44.23 -37.56 18.11
C MET A 4 -43.04 -38.50 18.32
N ARG A 5 -42.75 -38.87 19.58
CA ARG A 5 -41.68 -39.84 19.90
C ARG A 5 -42.04 -41.28 19.51
N LEU A 6 -43.32 -41.62 19.52
CA LEU A 6 -43.84 -42.91 19.06
C LEU A 6 -43.79 -43.02 17.53
N ALA A 7 -44.10 -41.95 16.81
CA ALA A 7 -43.96 -41.92 15.35
C ALA A 7 -42.48 -42.01 14.92
N ALA A 8 -41.58 -41.31 15.61
CA ALA A 8 -40.15 -41.40 15.36
C ALA A 8 -39.56 -42.80 15.69
N ALA A 9 -40.05 -43.44 16.75
CA ALA A 9 -39.66 -44.81 17.09
C ALA A 9 -40.22 -45.83 16.09
N ALA A 10 -41.44 -45.62 15.58
CA ALA A 10 -42.06 -46.49 14.58
C ALA A 10 -41.37 -46.37 13.22
N THR A 11 -40.94 -45.18 12.81
CA THR A 11 -40.18 -45.01 11.56
C THR A 11 -38.76 -45.57 11.67
N LEU A 12 -38.10 -45.42 12.82
CA LEU A 12 -36.81 -46.06 13.09
C LEU A 12 -36.92 -47.59 13.12
N ALA A 13 -37.96 -48.13 13.78
CA ALA A 13 -38.22 -49.57 13.81
C ALA A 13 -38.55 -50.12 12.41
N ALA A 14 -39.34 -49.38 11.61
CA ALA A 14 -39.66 -49.75 10.24
C ALA A 14 -38.39 -49.79 9.35
N LEU A 15 -37.50 -48.79 9.47
CA LEU A 15 -36.22 -48.79 8.75
C LEU A 15 -35.30 -49.94 9.20
N LEU A 16 -35.25 -50.24 10.50
CA LEU A 16 -34.48 -51.36 11.03
C LEU A 16 -35.04 -52.71 10.55
N THR A 17 -36.36 -52.86 10.40
CA THR A 17 -36.96 -54.06 9.82
C THR A 17 -36.74 -54.20 8.31
N THR A 18 -36.49 -53.10 7.57
CA THR A 18 -36.08 -53.17 6.16
C THR A 18 -34.58 -53.49 5.97
N LEU A 19 -33.76 -53.34 7.01
CA LEU A 19 -32.37 -53.80 7.04
C LEU A 19 -32.20 -55.20 7.66
N ALA A 20 -33.21 -55.72 8.34
CA ALA A 20 -33.21 -57.09 8.83
C ALA A 20 -33.57 -58.05 7.67
N PRO A 21 -32.70 -59.02 7.33
CA PRO A 21 -32.99 -59.96 6.25
C PRO A 21 -34.14 -60.89 6.68
N GLN A 22 -35.35 -60.59 6.23
CA GLN A 22 -36.50 -61.47 6.40
C GLN A 22 -36.51 -62.55 5.32
N ALA A 23 -35.83 -63.67 5.58
CA ALA A 23 -36.22 -65.04 5.21
C ALA A 23 -35.01 -65.99 5.29
N PRO A 24 -35.08 -67.12 6.01
CA PRO A 24 -34.18 -68.24 5.78
C PRO A 24 -34.74 -69.03 4.59
N ALA A 25 -34.46 -68.57 3.37
CA ALA A 25 -34.67 -69.41 2.20
C ALA A 25 -33.52 -70.41 2.13
N LEU A 26 -33.78 -71.62 2.63
CA LEU A 26 -32.96 -72.83 2.44
C LEU A 26 -32.96 -73.21 0.95
N ALA A 27 -32.30 -72.42 0.12
CA ALA A 27 -31.90 -72.78 -1.23
C ALA A 27 -30.81 -71.79 -1.67
N ASP A 28 -29.57 -72.26 -1.75
CA ASP A 28 -28.41 -71.54 -2.27
C ASP A 28 -27.91 -70.31 -1.45
N GLY A 29 -27.66 -70.54 -0.15
CA GLY A 29 -27.21 -69.50 0.79
C GLY A 29 -25.76 -69.01 0.60
N ALA A 30 -24.90 -69.70 -0.15
CA ALA A 30 -23.50 -69.29 -0.28
C ALA A 30 -23.30 -68.16 -1.31
N ALA A 31 -24.05 -68.16 -2.41
CA ALA A 31 -23.99 -67.12 -3.43
C ALA A 31 -24.75 -65.85 -3.02
N SER A 32 -25.93 -66.01 -2.41
CA SER A 32 -26.81 -64.90 -2.00
C SER A 32 -26.20 -64.06 -0.87
N THR A 33 -25.63 -64.68 0.16
CA THR A 33 -24.97 -63.95 1.25
C THR A 33 -23.72 -63.21 0.75
N ARG A 34 -22.98 -63.77 -0.21
CA ARG A 34 -21.82 -63.09 -0.81
C ARG A 34 -22.23 -61.86 -1.60
N ASN A 35 -23.32 -61.92 -2.38
CA ASN A 35 -23.84 -60.77 -3.12
C ASN A 35 -24.45 -59.69 -2.22
N ILE A 36 -25.09 -60.08 -1.12
CA ILE A 36 -25.62 -59.11 -0.13
C ILE A 36 -24.47 -58.42 0.62
N ILE A 37 -23.45 -59.18 1.04
CA ILE A 37 -22.26 -58.60 1.70
C ILE A 37 -21.46 -57.74 0.73
N LEU A 38 -21.23 -58.20 -0.51
CA LEU A 38 -20.55 -57.43 -1.55
C LEU A 38 -21.36 -56.19 -1.94
N GLY A 39 -22.67 -56.30 -2.08
CA GLY A 39 -23.56 -55.17 -2.40
C GLY A 39 -23.63 -54.14 -1.27
N GLY A 40 -23.72 -54.59 -0.02
CA GLY A 40 -23.70 -53.72 1.16
C GLY A 40 -22.35 -53.01 1.33
N ALA A 41 -21.24 -53.74 1.17
CA ALA A 41 -19.90 -53.16 1.21
C ALA A 41 -19.68 -52.15 0.06
N ALA A 42 -20.11 -52.49 -1.16
CA ALA A 42 -20.02 -51.59 -2.31
C ALA A 42 -20.86 -50.31 -2.10
N ALA A 43 -22.09 -50.43 -1.59
CA ALA A 43 -22.92 -49.27 -1.28
C ALA A 43 -22.28 -48.36 -0.22
N THR A 44 -21.67 -48.95 0.82
CA THR A 44 -20.98 -48.20 1.87
C THR A 44 -19.75 -47.45 1.33
N LEU A 45 -18.97 -48.09 0.45
CA LEU A 45 -17.82 -47.46 -0.21
C LEU A 45 -18.23 -46.32 -1.15
N LEU A 46 -19.35 -46.47 -1.88
CA LEU A 46 -19.90 -45.41 -2.73
C LEU A 46 -20.34 -44.19 -1.90
N ILE A 47 -20.97 -44.42 -0.75
CA ILE A 47 -21.38 -43.35 0.17
C ILE A 47 -20.15 -42.61 0.73
N ILE A 48 -19.13 -43.35 1.18
CA ILE A 48 -17.88 -42.76 1.70
C ILE A 48 -17.19 -41.93 0.61
N ASN A 49 -17.07 -42.47 -0.60
CA ASN A 49 -16.43 -41.77 -1.72
C ASN A 49 -17.23 -40.52 -2.12
N HIS A 50 -18.56 -40.61 -2.15
CA HIS A 50 -19.42 -39.46 -2.43
C HIS A 50 -19.22 -38.34 -1.40
N ASN A 51 -19.25 -38.65 -0.11
CA ASN A 51 -19.03 -37.66 0.96
C ASN A 51 -17.64 -37.05 0.86
N ARG A 52 -16.61 -37.85 0.61
CA ARG A 52 -15.24 -37.35 0.40
C ARG A 52 -15.19 -36.36 -0.76
N LYS A 53 -15.79 -36.71 -1.90
CA LYS A 53 -15.85 -35.85 -3.10
C LYS A 53 -16.62 -34.55 -2.87
N VAL A 54 -17.68 -34.59 -2.07
CA VAL A 54 -18.44 -33.38 -1.70
C VAL A 54 -17.57 -32.43 -0.86
N HIS A 55 -16.85 -32.95 0.14
CA HIS A 55 -15.93 -32.14 0.95
C HIS A 55 -14.74 -31.61 0.14
N GLU A 56 -14.18 -32.43 -0.76
CA GLU A 56 -13.13 -32.01 -1.70
C GLU A 56 -13.61 -30.83 -2.56
N ARG A 57 -14.84 -30.88 -3.10
CA ARG A 57 -15.44 -29.78 -3.87
C ARG A 57 -15.58 -28.49 -3.06
N TYR A 58 -16.10 -28.57 -1.83
CA TYR A 58 -16.21 -27.38 -0.98
C TYR A 58 -14.84 -26.77 -0.65
N ALA A 59 -13.82 -27.60 -0.42
CA ALA A 59 -12.46 -27.14 -0.18
C ALA A 59 -11.85 -26.48 -1.44
N GLU A 60 -12.10 -27.04 -2.62
CA GLU A 60 -11.68 -26.44 -3.89
C GLU A 60 -12.37 -25.09 -4.15
N ASP A 61 -13.69 -25.02 -3.94
CA ASP A 61 -14.45 -23.80 -4.18
C ASP A 61 -14.04 -22.69 -3.20
N ALA A 62 -13.79 -23.02 -1.92
CA ALA A 62 -13.24 -22.08 -0.95
C ALA A 62 -11.86 -21.57 -1.36
N LYS A 63 -10.98 -22.45 -1.86
CA LYS A 63 -9.66 -22.05 -2.38
C LYS A 63 -9.77 -21.16 -3.61
N ARG A 64 -10.67 -21.46 -4.55
CA ARG A 64 -10.91 -20.62 -5.73
C ARG A 64 -11.42 -19.24 -5.34
N GLN A 65 -12.38 -19.17 -4.41
CA GLN A 65 -12.90 -17.90 -3.90
C GLN A 65 -11.81 -17.08 -3.20
N ALA A 66 -10.98 -17.72 -2.38
CA ALA A 66 -9.85 -17.05 -1.73
C ALA A 66 -8.84 -16.52 -2.76
N ALA A 67 -8.50 -17.32 -3.78
CA ALA A 67 -7.61 -16.90 -4.86
C ALA A 67 -8.17 -15.71 -5.66
N THR A 68 -9.47 -15.72 -5.98
CA THR A 68 -10.11 -14.58 -6.66
C THR A 68 -10.21 -13.35 -5.77
N ALA A 69 -10.43 -13.50 -4.46
CA ALA A 69 -10.38 -12.39 -3.52
C ALA A 69 -8.98 -11.78 -3.47
N GLN A 70 -7.95 -12.61 -3.31
CA GLN A 70 -6.57 -12.17 -3.27
C GLN A 70 -6.15 -11.45 -4.57
N GLN A 71 -6.49 -11.99 -5.74
CA GLN A 71 -6.21 -11.33 -7.02
C GLN A 71 -6.86 -9.95 -7.13
N ARG A 72 -8.08 -9.78 -6.59
CA ARG A 72 -8.74 -8.46 -6.57
C ARG A 72 -8.02 -7.52 -5.61
N ASP A 73 -7.68 -7.99 -4.42
CA ASP A 73 -7.00 -7.18 -3.41
C ASP A 73 -5.62 -6.73 -3.90
N ASP A 74 -4.86 -7.63 -4.55
CA ASP A 74 -3.56 -7.32 -5.15
C ASP A 74 -3.69 -6.28 -6.28
N ALA A 75 -4.70 -6.41 -7.15
CA ALA A 75 -4.96 -5.44 -8.20
C ALA A 75 -5.34 -4.05 -7.64
N TRP A 76 -6.16 -4.02 -6.59
CA TRP A 76 -6.53 -2.77 -5.90
C TRP A 76 -5.34 -2.13 -5.20
N ALA A 77 -4.49 -2.94 -4.55
CA ALA A 77 -3.27 -2.46 -3.91
C ALA A 77 -2.30 -1.85 -4.93
N ALA A 78 -2.09 -2.51 -6.07
CA ALA A 78 -1.27 -2.00 -7.16
C ALA A 78 -1.80 -0.65 -7.68
N TYR A 79 -3.09 -0.57 -8.01
CA TYR A 79 -3.72 0.67 -8.48
C TYR A 79 -3.59 1.81 -7.46
N ASN A 80 -3.85 1.53 -6.18
CA ASN A 80 -3.72 2.54 -5.13
C ASN A 80 -2.27 2.97 -4.92
N SER A 81 -1.31 2.06 -5.06
CA SER A 81 0.11 2.39 -4.93
C SER A 81 0.58 3.34 -6.04
N GLU A 82 0.15 3.11 -7.29
CA GLU A 82 0.45 3.99 -8.41
C GLU A 82 -0.17 5.37 -8.20
N LYS A 83 -1.46 5.40 -7.81
CA LYS A 83 -2.16 6.66 -7.54
C LYS A 83 -1.48 7.47 -6.44
N MET A 84 -1.03 6.82 -5.36
CA MET A 84 -0.31 7.47 -4.27
C MET A 84 1.08 7.94 -4.71
N ALA A 85 1.79 7.18 -5.54
CA ALA A 85 3.07 7.60 -6.11
C ALA A 85 2.92 8.88 -6.95
N TYR A 86 1.92 8.95 -7.84
CA TYR A 86 1.64 10.15 -8.61
C TYR A 86 1.29 11.37 -7.73
N ALA A 87 0.46 11.17 -6.71
CA ALA A 87 0.14 12.24 -5.76
C ALA A 87 1.39 12.72 -5.02
N HIS A 88 2.28 11.80 -4.63
CA HIS A 88 3.53 12.13 -3.97
C HIS A 88 4.46 12.93 -4.89
N GLU A 89 4.64 12.52 -6.14
CA GLU A 89 5.44 13.26 -7.12
C GLU A 89 4.93 14.70 -7.32
N ALA A 90 3.60 14.89 -7.37
CA ALA A 90 3.00 16.22 -7.47
C ALA A 90 3.30 17.09 -6.24
N THR A 91 3.27 16.51 -5.03
CA THR A 91 3.63 17.23 -3.80
C THR A 91 5.10 17.63 -3.77
N VAL A 92 6.01 16.71 -4.15
CA VAL A 92 7.45 16.99 -4.23
C VAL A 92 7.74 18.09 -5.24
N ALA A 93 7.11 18.06 -6.41
CA ALA A 93 7.26 19.10 -7.42
C ALA A 93 6.77 20.48 -6.92
N ALA A 94 5.67 20.52 -6.15
CA ALA A 94 5.17 21.75 -5.55
C ALA A 94 6.13 22.30 -4.49
N ASP A 95 6.69 21.43 -3.65
CA ASP A 95 7.63 21.84 -2.60
C ASP A 95 8.97 22.32 -3.18
N LEU A 96 9.49 21.64 -4.21
CA LEU A 96 10.67 22.10 -4.97
C LEU A 96 10.45 23.49 -5.56
N LYS A 97 9.27 23.76 -6.14
CA LYS A 97 8.95 25.10 -6.66
C LYS A 97 8.97 26.17 -5.58
N LYS A 98 8.44 25.88 -4.38
CA LYS A 98 8.47 26.81 -3.25
C LYS A 98 9.91 27.08 -2.80
N GLU A 99 10.74 26.05 -2.72
CA GLU A 99 12.14 26.18 -2.32
C GLU A 99 12.92 27.02 -3.32
N VAL A 100 12.77 26.77 -4.62
CA VAL A 100 13.41 27.58 -5.67
C VAL A 100 12.95 29.04 -5.62
N ALA A 101 11.66 29.30 -5.41
CA ALA A 101 11.14 30.65 -5.28
C ALA A 101 11.73 31.37 -4.05
N TYR A 102 11.83 30.67 -2.92
CA TYR A 102 12.47 31.19 -1.71
C TYR A 102 13.95 31.52 -1.94
N GLN A 103 14.71 30.59 -2.52
CA GLN A 103 16.11 30.82 -2.87
C GLN A 103 16.28 32.03 -3.80
N HIS A 104 15.39 32.20 -4.78
CA HIS A 104 15.40 33.34 -5.68
C HIS A 104 15.22 34.66 -4.92
N GLN A 105 14.24 34.73 -4.01
CA GLN A 105 14.02 35.91 -3.17
C GLN A 105 15.24 36.26 -2.30
N VAL A 106 15.89 35.25 -1.73
CA VAL A 106 17.10 35.44 -0.92
C VAL A 106 18.24 36.00 -1.78
N ILE A 107 18.47 35.44 -2.97
CA ILE A 107 19.52 35.92 -3.90
C ILE A 107 19.25 37.36 -4.33
N GLU A 108 18.00 37.70 -4.67
CA GLU A 108 17.65 39.08 -5.02
C GLU A 108 17.83 40.05 -3.85
N GLY A 109 17.50 39.63 -2.63
CA GLY A 109 17.76 40.38 -1.40
C GLY A 109 19.26 40.65 -1.22
N GLN A 110 20.09 39.61 -1.33
CA GLN A 110 21.54 39.73 -1.24
C GLN A 110 22.13 40.59 -2.35
N ARG A 111 21.66 40.47 -3.59
CA ARG A 111 22.09 41.33 -4.71
C ARG A 111 21.77 42.80 -4.46
N ARG A 112 20.59 43.10 -3.92
CA ARG A 112 20.20 44.47 -3.54
C ARG A 112 21.10 45.02 -2.42
N GLN A 113 21.41 44.21 -1.42
CA GLN A 113 22.33 44.58 -0.34
C GLN A 113 23.74 44.85 -0.86
N LEU A 114 24.27 43.99 -1.73
CA LEU A 114 25.58 44.18 -2.37
C LEU A 114 25.61 45.43 -3.26
N ALA A 115 24.55 45.71 -4.01
CA ALA A 115 24.44 46.92 -4.81
C ALA A 115 24.42 48.18 -3.93
N ALA A 116 23.64 48.17 -2.84
CA ALA A 116 23.60 49.27 -1.88
C ALA A 116 24.96 49.50 -1.20
N ALA A 117 25.63 48.42 -0.77
CA ALA A 117 26.96 48.49 -0.20
C ALA A 117 27.98 49.05 -1.20
N LYS A 118 27.96 48.59 -2.46
CA LYS A 118 28.86 49.12 -3.51
C LYS A 118 28.62 50.61 -3.77
N ILE A 119 27.38 51.07 -3.76
CA ILE A 119 27.05 52.50 -3.90
C ILE A 119 27.54 53.30 -2.70
N GLN A 120 27.35 52.80 -1.47
CA GLN A 120 27.86 53.45 -0.26
C GLN A 120 29.38 53.55 -0.28
N THR A 121 30.09 52.45 -0.56
CA THR A 121 31.55 52.45 -0.68
C THR A 121 32.01 53.44 -1.76
N GLY A 122 31.39 53.44 -2.95
CA GLY A 122 31.72 54.40 -4.01
C GLY A 122 31.45 55.86 -3.63
N ALA A 123 30.37 56.14 -2.91
CA ALA A 123 30.03 57.48 -2.42
C ALA A 123 30.96 57.95 -1.29
N ASP A 124 31.41 57.05 -0.41
CA ASP A 124 32.36 57.34 0.65
C ASP A 124 33.78 57.55 0.11
N PHE A 125 34.21 56.77 -0.91
CA PHE A 125 35.45 57.03 -1.65
C PHE A 125 35.39 58.36 -2.44
N ALA A 126 34.25 58.68 -3.06
CA ALA A 126 34.04 59.96 -3.75
C ALA A 126 33.93 61.16 -2.78
N ARG A 127 33.46 60.94 -1.54
CA ARG A 127 33.47 61.96 -0.48
C ARG A 127 34.86 62.16 0.11
N GLN A 128 35.64 61.11 0.31
CA GLN A 128 37.01 61.21 0.81
C GLN A 128 37.97 61.87 -0.19
N SER A 129 37.76 61.70 -1.50
CA SER A 129 38.57 62.38 -2.52
C SER A 129 38.27 63.88 -2.65
N VAL A 130 37.19 64.37 -2.05
CA VAL A 130 36.82 65.80 -2.00
C VAL A 130 36.75 66.29 -0.55
N ALA A 131 37.73 65.92 0.28
CA ALA A 131 37.97 66.63 1.53
C ALA A 131 38.57 68.02 1.22
N ARG A 132 37.71 69.03 0.99
CA ARG A 132 38.14 70.44 0.92
C ARG A 132 38.53 70.90 2.31
N ILE A 133 39.83 71.01 2.56
CA ILE A 133 40.37 71.72 3.72
C ILE A 133 40.17 73.22 3.46
N ASN A 134 39.19 73.84 4.12
CA ASN A 134 39.12 75.30 4.22
C ASN A 134 40.13 75.76 5.27
N THR A 135 41.42 75.77 4.92
CA THR A 135 42.40 76.58 5.64
C THR A 135 42.23 78.01 5.20
N GLY A 136 41.63 78.85 6.05
CA GLY A 136 41.59 80.28 5.86
C GLY A 136 43.02 80.80 5.68
N GLY A 137 43.40 81.11 4.43
CA GLY A 137 44.76 81.54 4.10
C GLY A 137 45.29 81.01 2.77
N GLY A 138 44.75 81.48 1.65
CA GLY A 138 45.53 81.84 0.45
C GLY A 138 46.16 80.78 -0.45
N LYS A 139 46.30 79.49 -0.10
CA LYS A 139 46.83 78.48 -1.05
C LYS A 139 46.15 77.12 -0.88
N SER A 140 45.40 76.69 -1.88
CA SER A 140 44.82 75.35 -1.95
C SER A 140 45.92 74.32 -2.22
N GLN A 141 46.40 73.64 -1.19
CA GLN A 141 47.22 72.44 -1.38
C GLN A 141 46.30 71.24 -1.64
N GLN A 142 46.40 70.67 -2.84
CA GLN A 142 45.85 69.35 -3.14
C GLN A 142 46.68 68.31 -2.38
N VAL A 143 46.12 67.76 -1.31
CA VAL A 143 46.72 66.61 -0.62
C VAL A 143 46.33 65.36 -1.40
N ALA A 144 47.31 64.73 -2.06
CA ALA A 144 47.12 63.43 -2.69
C ALA A 144 46.89 62.38 -1.61
N VAL A 145 45.66 61.89 -1.48
CA VAL A 145 45.34 60.78 -0.59
C VAL A 145 45.84 59.50 -1.26
N VAL A 146 46.94 58.94 -0.75
CA VAL A 146 47.45 57.63 -1.16
C VAL A 146 46.50 56.55 -0.64
N SER A 147 45.66 56.05 -1.54
CA SER A 147 44.82 54.87 -1.29
C SER A 147 45.69 53.61 -1.33
N TYR A 148 45.98 53.01 -0.18
CA TYR A 148 46.51 51.65 -0.10
C TYR A 148 45.37 50.67 -0.41
N GLY A 149 45.19 50.36 -1.70
CA GLY A 149 44.28 49.33 -2.16
C GLY A 149 44.79 47.96 -1.71
N TRP A 150 44.08 47.31 -0.80
CA TRP A 150 44.28 45.90 -0.49
C TRP A 150 43.53 45.06 -1.53
N GLY A 151 44.30 44.42 -2.42
CA GLY A 151 44.04 43.17 -3.15
C GLY A 151 42.63 42.90 -3.70
N SER A 152 42.52 42.86 -5.03
CA SER A 152 41.47 42.09 -5.70
C SER A 152 41.80 40.58 -5.62
N LEU A 153 40.81 39.75 -5.30
CA LEU A 153 40.80 38.31 -5.62
C LEU A 153 40.50 38.11 -7.11
#